data_AF-A0A1F4AVC7-F1
#
_entry.id   AF-A0A1F4AVC7-F1
#
_cell.length_a   1.000
_cell.length_b   1.000
_cell.length_c   1.000
_cell.angle_alpha   90.00
_cell.angle_beta   90.00
_cell.angle_gamma   90.00
#
_symmetry.space_group_name_H-M   'P 1'
#
loop_
_entity.id
_entity.type
_entity.pdbx_description
1 polymer ?
#
loop_
_entity_poly.entity_id
_entity_poly.type
_entity_poly.pdbx_seq_one_letter_code
_entity_poly.pdbx_strand_id
1 'polypeptide(L)'
;MKSNPPAESRVGFVSLGCPKALVDSERILTQLRAEGYAISPSYQDADLVVVNTCGFIDSAVEESLDAVGEALRENGRVIVTGCLGARKGDERGDVIRRMHPSVLAVTGPGALQQVMDAVHAHLPRPHDPFADLVPPQGIRLTPRHYAYLKISEGCNHRCTFCIIPSMRGRLVSRPVGEVMREAEALVKAGVRELMVISQDTGAYGADLRYRTGFWGGRPLKTRLRELAGALGEFGRSAGERDSAWVRLHYVYPYAHVDEIVPLMAEGLILPYLDVPFQHANARILRLMKRPAGGEDNLARIRAWRAVCPDIALRSTFIAGFPGETEAEFRELLDFIEEAELDRVGCFAYSPVRGAAANALPNAVPQQLREERRARLMQLQQRISAQRLRRRLGRTLRVLVDQVGADGAVARSAADAPEIDGVVYITDGAHLKVGEFADVKVVRSDAHDLWARCAALRGAGRPKRDGTERMTLR
;
A
#
# COMPACT_ATOMS: atom_id res chain seq x y z
N MET A 1 30.90 -0.76 -44.47
CA MET A 1 29.82 -0.07 -43.73
C MET A 1 29.57 -0.85 -42.46
N LYS A 2 29.90 -0.28 -41.29
CA LYS A 2 29.54 -0.87 -40.00
C LYS A 2 28.03 -0.68 -39.85
N SER A 3 27.25 -1.77 -39.87
CA SER A 3 25.84 -1.74 -39.55
C SER A 3 25.67 -1.20 -38.14
N ASN A 4 24.90 -0.12 -37.99
CA ASN A 4 24.49 0.38 -36.70
C ASN A 4 23.80 -0.77 -35.94
N PRO A 5 24.05 -0.98 -34.63
CA PRO A 5 23.25 -1.92 -33.86
C PRO A 5 21.76 -1.50 -33.97
N PRO A 6 20.81 -2.45 -34.01
CA PRO A 6 19.39 -2.11 -34.00
C PRO A 6 19.12 -1.22 -32.78
N ALA A 7 18.42 -0.11 -32.99
CA ALA A 7 18.02 0.77 -31.89
C ALA A 7 17.26 -0.07 -30.85
N GLU A 8 17.69 -0.01 -29.59
CA GLU A 8 17.01 -0.70 -28.49
C GLU A 8 15.53 -0.29 -28.48
N SER A 9 14.62 -1.25 -28.66
CA SER A 9 13.18 -1.01 -28.55
C SER A 9 12.86 -0.49 -27.15
N ARG A 10 12.35 0.74 -27.07
CA ARG A 10 12.09 1.47 -25.82
C ARG A 10 10.60 1.50 -25.50
N VAL A 11 10.26 1.14 -24.27
CA VAL A 11 8.89 1.21 -23.76
C VAL A 11 8.81 2.26 -22.66
N GLY A 12 7.93 3.24 -22.83
CA GLY A 12 7.54 4.17 -21.77
C GLY A 12 6.44 3.55 -20.91
N PHE A 13 6.42 3.88 -19.62
CA PHE A 13 5.45 3.29 -18.69
C PHE A 13 4.91 4.32 -17.71
N VAL A 14 3.58 4.34 -17.53
CA VAL A 14 2.89 5.16 -16.53
C VAL A 14 2.09 4.25 -15.61
N SER A 15 2.26 4.39 -14.30
CA SER A 15 1.53 3.62 -13.30
C SER A 15 0.67 4.54 -12.45
N LEU A 16 -0.66 4.45 -12.59
CA LEU A 16 -1.62 5.24 -11.82
C LEU A 16 -2.41 4.36 -10.84
N GLY A 17 -3.04 5.03 -9.87
CA GLY A 17 -4.01 4.42 -8.97
C GLY A 17 -3.43 4.03 -7.61
N CYS A 18 -3.35 2.73 -7.33
CA CYS A 18 -3.09 2.25 -5.96
C CYS A 18 -1.92 1.26 -5.91
N PRO A 19 -1.42 0.89 -4.71
CA PRO A 19 -0.31 -0.06 -4.56
C PRO A 19 -0.48 -1.39 -5.31
N LYS A 20 -1.72 -1.85 -5.47
CA LYS A 20 -2.03 -3.08 -6.23
C LYS A 20 -1.75 -2.91 -7.74
N ALA A 21 -2.07 -1.75 -8.29
CA ALA A 21 -1.76 -1.40 -9.67
C ALA A 21 -0.25 -1.20 -9.85
N LEU A 22 0.45 -0.63 -8.85
CA LEU A 22 1.90 -0.49 -8.87
C LEU A 22 2.61 -1.86 -8.99
N VAL A 23 2.19 -2.87 -8.20
CA VAL A 23 2.74 -4.23 -8.34
C VAL A 23 2.44 -4.84 -9.71
N ASP A 24 1.26 -4.57 -10.29
CA ASP A 24 0.94 -5.01 -11.66
C ASP A 24 1.92 -4.38 -12.66
N SER A 25 2.21 -3.09 -12.52
CA SER A 25 3.18 -2.33 -13.33
C SER A 25 4.61 -2.88 -13.21
N GLU A 26 5.08 -3.14 -11.99
CA GLU A 26 6.42 -3.67 -11.72
C GLU A 26 6.62 -5.06 -12.36
N ARG A 27 5.58 -5.91 -12.36
CA ARG A 27 5.60 -7.21 -13.05
C ARG A 27 5.69 -7.05 -14.57
N ILE A 28 4.93 -6.12 -15.15
CA ILE A 28 5.00 -5.83 -16.59
C ILE A 28 6.39 -5.30 -16.96
N LEU A 29 6.91 -4.33 -16.21
CA LEU A 29 8.24 -3.78 -16.41
C LEU A 29 9.34 -4.85 -16.31
N THR A 30 9.24 -5.73 -15.30
CA THR A 30 10.17 -6.85 -15.13
C THR A 30 10.15 -7.78 -16.34
N GLN A 31 8.97 -8.14 -16.84
CA GLN A 31 8.84 -8.98 -18.02
C GLN A 31 9.37 -8.28 -19.28
N LEU A 32 9.12 -6.99 -19.44
CA LEU A 32 9.68 -6.18 -20.54
C LEU A 32 11.21 -6.21 -20.53
N ARG A 33 11.87 -5.99 -19.39
CA ARG A 33 13.34 -6.15 -19.33
C ARG A 33 13.80 -7.58 -19.58
N ALA A 34 13.11 -8.58 -19.02
CA ALA A 34 13.45 -9.99 -19.24
C ALA A 34 13.39 -10.39 -20.71
N GLU A 35 12.62 -9.66 -21.50
CA GLU A 35 12.49 -9.86 -22.93
C GLU A 35 13.38 -8.93 -23.79
N GLY A 36 14.18 -8.06 -23.16
CA GLY A 36 15.18 -7.21 -23.81
C GLY A 36 14.72 -5.79 -24.15
N TYR A 37 13.53 -5.34 -23.69
CA TYR A 37 13.07 -3.97 -23.94
C TYR A 37 13.76 -2.97 -23.00
N ALA A 38 14.24 -1.85 -23.53
CA ALA A 38 14.69 -0.73 -22.72
C ALA A 38 13.49 0.04 -22.15
N ILE A 39 13.61 0.58 -20.93
CA ILE A 39 12.55 1.40 -20.32
C ILE A 39 12.90 2.87 -20.50
N SER A 40 12.00 3.61 -21.16
CA SER A 40 12.15 5.05 -21.40
C SER A 40 11.68 5.87 -20.20
N PRO A 41 12.40 6.94 -19.80
CA PRO A 41 11.96 7.87 -18.76
C PRO A 41 10.96 8.92 -19.27
N SER A 42 10.72 9.01 -20.59
CA SER A 42 9.83 9.98 -21.21
C SER A 42 8.93 9.32 -22.27
N TYR A 43 7.80 9.94 -22.59
CA TYR A 43 6.92 9.47 -23.67
C TYR A 43 7.54 9.69 -25.05
N GLN A 44 8.29 10.77 -25.23
CA GLN A 44 8.87 11.18 -26.51
C GLN A 44 10.01 10.25 -26.96
N ASP A 45 10.77 9.72 -25.99
CA ASP A 45 11.90 8.81 -26.26
C ASP A 45 11.50 7.32 -26.30
N ALA A 46 10.20 7.03 -26.18
CA ALA A 46 9.67 5.67 -26.24
C ALA A 46 9.19 5.31 -27.66
N ASP A 47 9.29 4.04 -28.04
CA ASP A 47 8.67 3.53 -29.27
C ASP A 47 7.20 3.14 -29.05
N LEU A 48 6.83 2.86 -27.80
CA LEU A 48 5.48 2.51 -27.36
C LEU A 48 5.31 2.88 -25.88
N VAL A 49 4.13 3.34 -25.47
CA VAL A 49 3.83 3.65 -24.07
C VAL A 49 2.75 2.71 -23.52
N VAL A 50 2.98 2.17 -22.32
CA VAL A 50 1.98 1.43 -21.55
C VAL A 50 1.46 2.30 -20.41
N VAL A 51 0.15 2.52 -20.36
CA VAL A 51 -0.52 3.29 -19.28
C VAL A 51 -1.38 2.36 -18.44
N ASN A 52 -0.99 2.16 -17.17
CA ASN A 52 -1.77 1.39 -16.19
C ASN A 52 -2.70 2.31 -15.41
N THR A 53 -4.00 2.13 -15.62
CA THR A 53 -5.06 3.08 -15.23
C THR A 53 -5.85 2.65 -13.99
N CYS A 54 -6.34 3.65 -13.26
CA CYS A 54 -7.31 3.45 -12.19
C CYS A 54 -8.74 3.58 -12.71
N GLY A 55 -9.66 2.80 -12.16
CA GLY A 55 -11.05 2.74 -12.62
C GLY A 55 -12.07 2.67 -11.50
N PHE A 56 -11.70 3.04 -10.27
CA PHE A 56 -12.57 2.84 -9.11
C PHE A 56 -13.44 4.06 -8.79
N ILE A 57 -12.83 5.21 -8.53
CA ILE A 57 -13.53 6.48 -8.22
C ILE A 57 -13.48 7.43 -9.41
N ASP A 58 -14.46 8.32 -9.55
CA ASP A 58 -14.63 9.16 -10.74
C ASP A 58 -13.44 10.11 -10.97
N SER A 59 -12.89 10.71 -9.92
CA SER A 59 -11.68 11.55 -10.03
C SER A 59 -10.46 10.80 -10.55
N ALA A 60 -10.28 9.54 -10.14
CA ALA A 60 -9.17 8.70 -10.63
C ALA A 60 -9.42 8.19 -12.06
N VAL A 61 -10.67 8.13 -12.50
CA VAL A 61 -11.01 7.84 -13.90
C VAL A 61 -10.65 9.04 -14.78
N GLU A 62 -10.98 10.26 -14.35
CA GLU A 62 -10.61 11.49 -15.05
C GLU A 62 -9.09 11.62 -15.20
N GLU A 63 -8.34 11.50 -14.09
CA GLU A 63 -6.87 11.48 -14.09
C GLU A 63 -6.30 10.43 -15.06
N SER A 64 -6.90 9.23 -15.09
CA SER A 64 -6.45 8.15 -15.97
C SER A 64 -6.71 8.44 -17.45
N LEU A 65 -7.82 9.10 -17.80
CA LEU A 65 -8.12 9.49 -19.17
C LEU A 65 -7.20 10.61 -19.65
N ASP A 66 -6.93 11.60 -18.79
CA ASP A 66 -6.01 12.70 -19.11
C ASP A 66 -4.60 12.18 -19.39
N ALA A 67 -4.08 11.26 -18.57
CA ALA A 67 -2.78 10.64 -18.79
C ALA A 67 -2.70 9.83 -20.09
N VAL A 68 -3.79 9.15 -20.49
CA VAL A 68 -3.87 8.45 -21.78
C VAL A 68 -3.84 9.45 -22.94
N GLY A 69 -4.59 10.55 -22.83
CA GLY A 69 -4.59 11.62 -23.82
C GLY A 69 -3.21 12.27 -23.98
N GLU A 70 -2.52 12.52 -22.87
CA GLU A 70 -1.15 13.04 -22.87
C GLU A 70 -0.17 12.08 -23.56
N ALA A 71 -0.17 10.80 -23.19
CA ALA A 71 0.69 9.79 -23.80
C ALA A 71 0.43 9.65 -25.31
N LEU A 72 -0.83 9.74 -25.75
CA LEU A 72 -1.19 9.72 -27.17
C LEU A 72 -0.69 10.96 -27.91
N ARG A 73 -0.74 12.14 -27.29
CA ARG A 73 -0.28 13.40 -27.89
C ARG A 73 1.24 13.44 -28.03
N GLU A 74 1.98 12.91 -27.05
CA GLU A 74 3.44 12.94 -27.01
C GLU A 74 4.10 11.78 -27.78
N ASN A 75 3.46 10.61 -27.85
CA ASN A 75 4.04 9.40 -28.47
C ASN A 75 3.22 8.86 -29.65
N GLY A 76 1.89 8.86 -29.54
CA GLY A 76 0.98 8.33 -30.55
C GLY A 76 0.74 6.82 -30.52
N ARG A 77 1.56 6.03 -29.79
CA ARG A 77 1.45 4.56 -29.72
C ARG A 77 1.24 4.10 -28.28
N VAL A 78 -0.03 3.96 -27.88
CA VAL A 78 -0.39 3.70 -26.49
C VAL A 78 -1.15 2.38 -26.31
N ILE A 79 -0.70 1.55 -25.37
CA ILE A 79 -1.43 0.41 -24.82
C ILE A 79 -1.96 0.81 -23.44
N VAL A 80 -3.24 0.55 -23.19
CA VAL A 80 -3.86 0.85 -21.90
C VAL A 80 -4.15 -0.44 -21.14
N THR A 81 -3.80 -0.49 -19.86
CA THR A 81 -4.08 -1.62 -18.96
C THR A 81 -4.66 -1.10 -17.63
N GLY A 82 -5.05 -2.01 -16.73
CA GLY A 82 -5.53 -1.66 -15.39
C GLY A 82 -7.05 -1.66 -15.23
N CYS A 83 -7.51 -1.12 -14.11
CA CYS A 83 -8.90 -1.25 -13.67
C CYS A 83 -9.91 -0.61 -14.63
N LEU A 84 -9.54 0.49 -15.31
CA LEU A 84 -10.44 1.18 -16.25
C LEU A 84 -10.68 0.32 -17.50
N GLY A 85 -9.65 -0.38 -17.98
CA GLY A 85 -9.73 -1.27 -19.15
C GLY A 85 -10.57 -2.53 -18.94
N ALA A 86 -10.90 -2.89 -17.69
CA ALA A 86 -11.82 -3.97 -17.37
C ALA A 86 -13.31 -3.58 -17.48
N ARG A 87 -13.67 -2.30 -17.65
CA ARG A 87 -15.07 -1.85 -17.79
C ARG A 87 -15.67 -2.15 -19.17
N LYS A 88 -15.28 -3.26 -19.81
CA LYS A 88 -15.83 -3.70 -21.10
C LYS A 88 -17.23 -4.30 -20.87
N GLY A 89 -18.27 -3.67 -21.43
CA GLY A 89 -19.63 -4.23 -21.45
C GLY A 89 -20.71 -3.46 -20.67
N ASP A 90 -20.45 -2.23 -20.22
CA ASP A 90 -21.54 -1.35 -19.78
C ASP A 90 -22.29 -0.74 -20.99
N GLU A 91 -23.52 -0.21 -20.82
CA GLU A 91 -24.37 0.33 -21.93
C GLU A 91 -23.70 1.44 -22.76
N ARG A 92 -22.53 1.92 -22.34
CA ARG A 92 -21.76 2.94 -23.04
C ARG A 92 -20.60 2.31 -23.85
N GLY A 93 -20.09 1.12 -23.54
CA GLY A 93 -18.95 0.48 -24.24
C GLY A 93 -17.58 0.80 -23.63
N ASP A 94 -16.47 0.35 -24.25
CA ASP A 94 -15.09 0.62 -23.79
C ASP A 94 -14.83 2.14 -23.72
N VAL A 95 -14.85 2.72 -22.50
CA VAL A 95 -14.73 4.18 -22.27
C VAL A 95 -13.44 4.72 -22.88
N ILE A 96 -12.36 3.95 -22.75
CA ILE A 96 -11.04 4.33 -23.27
C ILE A 96 -11.11 4.41 -24.79
N ARG A 97 -11.63 3.37 -25.47
CA ARG A 97 -11.71 3.38 -26.94
C ARG A 97 -12.67 4.42 -27.51
N ARG A 98 -13.65 4.88 -26.74
CA ARG A 98 -14.57 5.94 -27.20
C ARG A 98 -13.98 7.33 -27.08
N MET A 99 -13.27 7.61 -25.98
CA MET A 99 -12.57 8.87 -25.78
C MET A 99 -11.27 8.94 -26.60
N HIS A 100 -10.59 7.82 -26.73
CA HIS A 100 -9.28 7.67 -27.35
C HIS A 100 -9.27 6.46 -28.29
N PRO A 101 -9.92 6.54 -29.47
CA PRO A 101 -10.04 5.42 -30.41
C PRO A 101 -8.70 4.96 -31.00
N SER A 102 -7.66 5.80 -30.92
CA SER A 102 -6.31 5.53 -31.44
C SER A 102 -5.45 4.64 -30.54
N VAL A 103 -5.93 4.24 -29.36
CA VAL A 103 -5.19 3.28 -28.51
C VAL A 103 -5.03 1.94 -29.22
N LEU A 104 -3.83 1.36 -29.12
CA LEU A 104 -3.46 0.12 -29.80
C LEU A 104 -4.18 -1.09 -29.18
N ALA A 105 -4.18 -1.16 -27.85
CA ALA A 105 -4.84 -2.22 -27.10
C ALA A 105 -5.37 -1.71 -25.76
N VAL A 106 -6.38 -2.42 -25.24
CA VAL A 106 -6.96 -2.17 -23.91
C VAL A 106 -7.10 -3.52 -23.19
N THR A 107 -6.43 -3.67 -22.05
CA THR A 107 -6.45 -4.89 -21.22
C THR A 107 -6.95 -4.59 -19.79
N GLY A 108 -7.20 -5.63 -19.00
CA GLY A 108 -7.66 -5.51 -17.60
C GLY A 108 -6.53 -5.48 -16.56
N PRO A 109 -6.86 -5.34 -15.27
CA PRO A 109 -5.88 -5.41 -14.18
C PRO A 109 -5.31 -6.83 -14.05
N GLY A 110 -4.05 -6.94 -13.64
CA GLY A 110 -3.35 -8.24 -13.51
C GLY A 110 -3.15 -9.00 -14.84
N ALA A 111 -3.46 -8.41 -15.98
CA ALA A 111 -3.43 -9.06 -17.30
C ALA A 111 -2.04 -9.04 -17.95
N LEU A 112 -1.00 -9.46 -17.21
CA LEU A 112 0.40 -9.42 -17.66
C LEU A 112 0.58 -10.00 -19.06
N GLN A 113 0.09 -11.23 -19.29
CA GLN A 113 0.24 -11.89 -20.59
C GLN A 113 -0.41 -11.10 -21.72
N GLN A 114 -1.63 -10.59 -21.52
CA GLN A 114 -2.33 -9.81 -22.56
C GLN A 114 -1.62 -8.50 -22.89
N VAL A 115 -1.00 -7.86 -21.89
CA VAL A 115 -0.19 -6.66 -22.12
C VAL A 115 1.03 -7.01 -22.96
N MET A 116 1.74 -8.09 -22.61
CA MET A 116 2.92 -8.54 -23.37
C MET A 116 2.56 -8.94 -24.80
N ASP A 117 1.46 -9.68 -25.00
CA ASP A 117 0.97 -10.04 -26.33
C ASP A 117 0.67 -8.80 -27.18
N ALA A 118 0.06 -7.77 -26.58
CA ALA A 118 -0.20 -6.50 -27.25
C ALA A 118 1.08 -5.71 -27.54
N VAL A 119 2.06 -5.72 -26.62
CA VAL A 119 3.39 -5.15 -26.87
C VAL A 119 4.03 -5.86 -28.05
N HIS A 120 4.05 -7.19 -28.08
CA HIS A 120 4.68 -7.97 -29.16
C HIS A 120 4.03 -7.73 -30.53
N ALA A 121 2.72 -7.54 -30.56
CA ALA A 121 1.98 -7.26 -31.78
C ALA A 121 2.34 -5.91 -32.42
N HIS A 122 2.76 -4.94 -31.62
CA HIS A 122 3.04 -3.57 -32.08
C HIS A 122 4.53 -3.22 -32.05
N LEU A 123 5.28 -3.75 -31.10
CA LEU A 123 6.71 -3.56 -30.93
C LEU A 123 7.32 -4.96 -30.77
N PRO A 124 7.74 -5.60 -31.89
CA PRO A 124 8.27 -6.95 -31.87
C PRO A 124 9.43 -7.09 -30.88
N ARG A 125 9.51 -8.27 -30.28
CA ARG A 125 10.53 -8.58 -29.28
C ARG A 125 11.93 -8.35 -29.83
N PRO A 126 12.78 -7.55 -29.16
CA PRO A 126 14.16 -7.41 -29.55
C PRO A 126 14.84 -8.79 -29.49
N HIS A 127 15.45 -9.21 -30.60
CA HIS A 127 16.21 -10.45 -30.66
C HIS A 127 17.54 -10.24 -29.95
N ASP A 128 17.61 -10.52 -28.65
CA ASP A 128 18.85 -10.96 -28.00
C ASP A 128 18.54 -11.72 -26.70
N PRO A 129 18.84 -13.05 -26.60
CA PRO A 129 18.66 -13.83 -25.37
C PRO A 129 19.61 -13.44 -24.23
N PHE A 130 20.58 -12.53 -24.47
CA PHE A 130 21.67 -12.22 -23.53
C PHE A 130 21.79 -10.74 -23.13
N ALA A 131 20.83 -9.89 -23.46
CA ALA A 131 20.85 -8.49 -23.02
C ALA A 131 20.02 -8.29 -21.74
N ASP A 132 20.71 -7.87 -20.68
CA ASP A 132 20.24 -7.48 -19.35
C ASP A 132 19.90 -8.59 -18.35
N LEU A 133 20.79 -8.73 -17.36
CA LEU A 133 20.53 -9.40 -16.09
C LEU A 133 19.30 -8.74 -15.42
N VAL A 134 18.13 -9.37 -15.51
CA VAL A 134 17.02 -9.01 -14.63
C VAL A 134 17.42 -9.40 -13.21
N PRO A 135 17.43 -8.46 -12.25
CA PRO A 135 17.70 -8.82 -10.87
C PRO A 135 16.71 -9.90 -10.41
N PRO A 136 17.10 -10.88 -9.56
CA PRO A 136 16.19 -11.92 -9.07
C PRO A 136 14.89 -11.37 -8.44
N GLN A 137 14.94 -10.14 -7.94
CA GLN A 137 13.81 -9.41 -7.36
C GLN A 137 12.95 -8.62 -8.36
N GLY A 138 13.31 -8.59 -9.65
CA GLY A 138 12.64 -7.80 -10.69
C GLY A 138 12.96 -6.30 -10.68
N ILE A 139 12.26 -5.55 -11.53
CA ILE A 139 12.28 -4.08 -11.56
C ILE A 139 11.25 -3.54 -10.59
N ARG A 140 11.63 -2.49 -9.86
CA ARG A 140 10.75 -1.79 -8.94
C ARG A 140 10.62 -0.32 -9.31
N LEU A 141 9.41 0.18 -9.16
CA LEU A 141 9.08 1.60 -9.23
C LEU A 141 9.14 2.24 -7.83
N THR A 142 9.11 1.42 -6.76
CA THR A 142 9.34 1.90 -5.40
C THR A 142 10.82 2.19 -5.11
N PRO A 143 11.12 3.10 -4.17
CA PRO A 143 12.43 3.20 -3.54
C PRO A 143 12.98 1.84 -3.07
N ARG A 144 14.32 1.70 -3.07
CA ARG A 144 14.99 0.40 -2.87
C ARG A 144 14.67 -0.25 -1.52
N HIS A 145 14.40 0.54 -0.49
CA HIS A 145 14.26 0.08 0.89
C HIS A 145 12.86 -0.41 1.27
N TYR A 146 11.85 -0.29 0.42
CA TYR A 146 10.56 -0.94 0.64
C TYR A 146 10.04 -1.62 -0.63
N ALA A 147 9.14 -2.58 -0.45
CA ALA A 147 8.46 -3.24 -1.56
C ALA A 147 7.05 -3.67 -1.17
N TYR A 148 6.12 -3.59 -2.12
CA TYR A 148 4.79 -4.17 -1.97
C TYR A 148 4.84 -5.67 -2.32
N LEU A 149 4.31 -6.50 -1.42
CA LEU A 149 4.18 -7.94 -1.60
C LEU A 149 2.69 -8.28 -1.79
N LYS A 150 2.26 -8.43 -3.04
CA LYS A 150 0.85 -8.76 -3.36
C LYS A 150 0.57 -10.24 -3.11
N ILE A 151 -0.30 -10.57 -2.16
CA ILE A 151 -0.55 -11.97 -1.75
C ILE A 151 -1.79 -12.59 -2.40
N SER A 152 -2.73 -11.77 -2.85
CA SER A 152 -3.95 -12.20 -3.54
C SER A 152 -4.47 -11.09 -4.44
N GLU A 153 -5.39 -11.47 -5.34
CA GLU A 153 -6.10 -10.59 -6.26
C GLU A 153 -7.61 -10.79 -6.10
N GLY A 154 -8.40 -9.77 -6.42
CA GLY A 154 -9.86 -9.84 -6.37
C GLY A 154 -10.42 -9.93 -4.96
N CYS A 155 -11.76 -9.97 -4.85
CA CYS A 155 -12.44 -9.97 -3.55
C CYS A 155 -13.76 -10.75 -3.62
N ASN A 156 -14.09 -11.47 -2.54
CA ASN A 156 -15.35 -12.22 -2.43
C ASN A 156 -16.47 -11.43 -1.70
N HIS A 157 -16.17 -10.25 -1.16
CA HIS A 157 -17.18 -9.41 -0.51
C HIS A 157 -18.20 -8.89 -1.52
N ARG A 158 -19.42 -8.67 -1.02
CA ARG A 158 -20.55 -8.13 -1.80
C ARG A 158 -20.95 -6.75 -1.30
N CYS A 159 -19.97 -5.93 -0.90
CA CYS A 159 -20.21 -4.58 -0.40
C CYS A 159 -20.96 -3.75 -1.44
N THR A 160 -22.08 -3.13 -1.07
CA THR A 160 -22.98 -2.49 -2.04
C THR A 160 -22.38 -1.26 -2.72
N PHE A 161 -21.40 -0.62 -2.09
CA PHE A 161 -20.65 0.52 -2.64
C PHE A 161 -19.46 0.11 -3.52
N CYS A 162 -19.08 -1.17 -3.56
CA CYS A 162 -17.81 -1.61 -4.13
C CYS A 162 -18.02 -2.42 -5.42
N ILE A 163 -17.36 -2.00 -6.50
CA ILE A 163 -17.38 -2.70 -7.81
C ILE A 163 -16.12 -3.54 -8.07
N ILE A 164 -15.23 -3.69 -7.08
CA ILE A 164 -13.99 -4.46 -7.21
C ILE A 164 -14.21 -5.89 -7.71
N PRO A 165 -15.20 -6.67 -7.23
CA PRO A 165 -15.43 -8.01 -7.75
C PRO A 165 -15.74 -8.06 -9.25
N SER A 166 -16.35 -7.01 -9.79
CA SER A 166 -16.63 -6.88 -11.23
C SER A 166 -15.38 -6.47 -12.03
N MET A 167 -14.44 -5.73 -11.43
CA MET A 167 -13.24 -5.24 -12.10
C MET A 167 -12.03 -6.18 -11.99
N ARG A 168 -11.82 -6.76 -10.81
CA ARG A 168 -10.64 -7.59 -10.47
C ARG A 168 -10.99 -9.05 -10.19
N GLY A 169 -12.28 -9.42 -10.31
CA GLY A 169 -12.74 -10.78 -10.11
C GLY A 169 -12.89 -11.19 -8.64
N ARG A 170 -13.17 -12.48 -8.46
CA ARG A 170 -13.25 -13.12 -7.14
C ARG A 170 -11.86 -13.26 -6.51
N LEU A 171 -11.81 -13.56 -5.22
CA LEU A 171 -10.56 -13.79 -4.52
C LEU A 171 -9.77 -14.93 -5.19
N VAL A 172 -8.53 -14.64 -5.56
CA VAL A 172 -7.52 -15.59 -6.03
C VAL A 172 -6.26 -15.37 -5.21
N SER A 173 -5.99 -16.29 -4.28
CA SER A 173 -4.80 -16.23 -3.43
C SER A 173 -3.61 -16.89 -4.12
N ARG A 174 -2.42 -16.33 -3.86
CA ARG A 174 -1.16 -16.96 -4.25
C ARG A 174 -0.81 -18.09 -3.28
N PRO A 175 -0.16 -19.18 -3.74
CA PRO A 175 0.38 -20.19 -2.85
C PRO A 175 1.43 -19.60 -1.90
N VAL A 176 1.38 -19.96 -0.62
CA VAL A 176 2.26 -19.37 0.40
C VAL A 176 3.76 -19.57 0.12
N GLY A 177 4.14 -20.69 -0.50
CA GLY A 177 5.54 -20.95 -0.86
C GLY A 177 6.08 -20.03 -1.97
N GLU A 178 5.22 -19.51 -2.84
CA GLU A 178 5.61 -18.48 -3.81
C GLU A 178 5.76 -17.11 -3.14
N VAL A 179 4.81 -16.76 -2.28
CA VAL A 179 4.84 -15.49 -1.52
C VAL A 179 6.08 -15.41 -0.63
N MET A 180 6.42 -16.48 0.08
CA MET A 180 7.60 -16.51 0.96
C MET A 180 8.92 -16.45 0.18
N ARG A 181 9.02 -17.11 -0.98
CA ARG A 181 10.22 -17.02 -1.84
C ARG A 181 10.42 -15.61 -2.39
N GLU A 182 9.35 -14.93 -2.80
CA GLU A 182 9.42 -13.53 -3.24
C GLU A 182 9.81 -12.61 -2.09
N ALA A 183 9.20 -12.77 -0.91
CA ALA A 183 9.57 -12.01 0.29
C ALA A 183 11.07 -12.16 0.62
N GLU A 184 11.57 -13.41 0.61
CA GLU A 184 12.98 -13.70 0.86
C GLU A 184 13.91 -13.06 -0.18
N ALA A 185 13.55 -13.12 -1.46
CA ALA A 185 14.31 -12.48 -2.54
C ALA A 185 14.34 -10.95 -2.39
N LEU A 186 13.22 -10.33 -2.01
CA LEU A 186 13.12 -8.90 -1.75
C LEU A 186 14.02 -8.46 -0.58
N VAL A 187 13.98 -9.19 0.53
CA VAL A 187 14.83 -8.88 1.71
C VAL A 187 16.31 -9.04 1.38
N LYS A 188 16.69 -10.14 0.70
CA LYS A 188 18.07 -10.35 0.21
C LYS A 188 18.55 -9.25 -0.74
N ALA A 189 17.62 -8.64 -1.49
CA ALA A 189 17.91 -7.50 -2.36
C ALA A 189 18.01 -6.15 -1.62
N GLY A 190 17.92 -6.14 -0.29
CA GLY A 190 18.08 -4.95 0.56
C GLY A 190 16.79 -4.22 0.92
N VAL A 191 15.61 -4.84 0.68
CA VAL A 191 14.34 -4.30 1.19
C VAL A 191 14.35 -4.34 2.72
N ARG A 192 13.98 -3.22 3.34
CA ARG A 192 13.86 -3.02 4.80
C ARG A 192 12.42 -2.97 5.28
N GLU A 193 11.44 -2.89 4.38
CA GLU A 193 10.02 -2.94 4.70
C GLU A 193 9.23 -3.68 3.60
N LEU A 194 8.64 -4.82 3.97
CA LEU A 194 7.69 -5.58 3.18
C LEU A 194 6.27 -5.10 3.50
N MET A 195 5.59 -4.55 2.49
CA MET A 195 4.21 -4.11 2.60
C MET A 195 3.28 -5.15 1.97
N VAL A 196 2.67 -5.97 2.80
CA VAL A 196 1.75 -7.03 2.39
C VAL A 196 0.43 -6.42 1.97
N ILE A 197 0.05 -6.62 0.71
CA ILE A 197 -1.16 -6.02 0.13
C ILE A 197 -2.05 -7.04 -0.57
N SER A 198 -3.34 -6.74 -0.56
CA SER A 198 -4.37 -7.33 -1.42
C SER A 198 -5.63 -6.43 -1.43
N GLN A 199 -6.76 -6.92 -1.92
CA GLN A 199 -8.06 -6.28 -1.73
C GLN A 199 -8.66 -6.61 -0.34
N ASP A 200 -8.39 -7.81 0.18
CA ASP A 200 -8.79 -8.29 1.51
C ASP A 200 -7.73 -9.27 2.02
N THR A 201 -6.79 -8.74 2.80
CA THR A 201 -5.66 -9.50 3.36
C THR A 201 -6.16 -10.47 4.44
N GLY A 202 -7.28 -10.14 5.08
CA GLY A 202 -7.98 -10.97 6.05
C GLY A 202 -8.40 -12.33 5.49
N ALA A 203 -8.80 -12.37 4.22
CA ALA A 203 -9.32 -13.56 3.56
C ALA A 203 -8.25 -14.46 2.90
N TYR A 204 -6.96 -14.14 3.04
CA TYR A 204 -5.88 -14.84 2.34
C TYR A 204 -5.96 -16.38 2.51
N GLY A 205 -6.02 -17.07 1.37
CA GLY A 205 -6.05 -18.53 1.25
C GLY A 205 -7.40 -19.20 1.49
N ALA A 206 -8.47 -18.44 1.77
CA ALA A 206 -9.81 -18.99 1.91
C ALA A 206 -10.31 -19.69 0.64
N ASP A 207 -10.01 -19.15 -0.54
CA ASP A 207 -10.30 -19.73 -1.86
C ASP A 207 -9.53 -21.03 -2.12
N LEU A 208 -8.34 -21.16 -1.53
CA LEU A 208 -7.50 -22.35 -1.60
C LEU A 208 -7.78 -23.37 -0.49
N ARG A 209 -8.82 -23.13 0.34
CA ARG A 209 -9.13 -23.92 1.54
C ARG A 209 -7.91 -24.10 2.45
N TYR A 210 -7.11 -23.04 2.58
CA TYR A 210 -5.89 -22.99 3.39
C TYR A 210 -4.87 -24.08 3.05
N ARG A 211 -4.77 -24.47 1.77
CA ARG A 211 -3.81 -25.47 1.27
C ARG A 211 -2.41 -25.24 1.83
N THR A 212 -1.77 -26.31 2.28
CA THR A 212 -0.38 -26.30 2.72
C THR A 212 0.56 -26.11 1.53
N GLY A 213 1.47 -25.15 1.63
CA GLY A 213 2.65 -25.02 0.79
C GLY A 213 3.92 -25.29 1.59
N PHE A 214 5.08 -25.12 0.97
CA PHE A 214 6.37 -25.34 1.61
C PHE A 214 7.28 -24.12 1.40
N TRP A 215 8.05 -23.78 2.41
CA TRP A 215 9.12 -22.79 2.34
C TRP A 215 10.27 -23.23 3.26
N GLY A 216 11.50 -23.26 2.73
CA GLY A 216 12.67 -23.77 3.46
C GLY A 216 12.49 -25.21 3.98
N GLY A 217 11.78 -26.07 3.23
CA GLY A 217 11.47 -27.45 3.65
C GLY A 217 10.40 -27.57 4.74
N ARG A 218 9.88 -26.46 5.28
CA ARG A 218 8.85 -26.46 6.32
C ARG A 218 7.45 -26.33 5.73
N PRO A 219 6.46 -27.11 6.20
CA PRO A 219 5.07 -26.97 5.78
C PRO A 219 4.46 -25.70 6.37
N LEU A 220 3.73 -24.94 5.55
CA LEU A 220 3.06 -23.71 5.95
C LEU A 220 1.65 -23.67 5.35
N LYS A 221 0.62 -23.42 6.17
CA LYS A 221 -0.73 -23.24 5.64
C LYS A 221 -0.84 -21.91 4.93
N THR A 222 -1.51 -21.89 3.78
CA THR A 222 -1.82 -20.64 3.06
C THR A 222 -2.95 -19.93 3.80
N ARG A 223 -2.64 -19.23 4.89
CA ARG A 223 -3.60 -18.52 5.74
C ARG A 223 -2.91 -17.33 6.42
N LEU A 224 -3.66 -16.27 6.73
CA LEU A 224 -3.11 -15.00 7.19
C LEU A 224 -2.19 -15.14 8.42
N ARG A 225 -2.62 -15.85 9.46
CA ARG A 225 -1.85 -15.97 10.70
C ARG A 225 -0.49 -16.63 10.40
N GLU A 226 -0.51 -17.79 9.74
CA GLU A 226 0.68 -18.56 9.40
C GLU A 226 1.62 -17.75 8.49
N LEU A 227 1.07 -17.05 7.48
CA LEU A 227 1.84 -16.13 6.65
C LEU A 227 2.49 -15.01 7.48
N ALA A 228 1.74 -14.34 8.35
CA ALA A 228 2.24 -13.26 9.19
C ALA A 228 3.34 -13.73 10.15
N GLY A 229 3.19 -14.93 10.72
CA GLY A 229 4.21 -15.55 11.55
C GLY A 229 5.49 -15.86 10.77
N ALA A 230 5.36 -16.43 9.56
CA ALA A 230 6.50 -16.77 8.71
C ALA A 230 7.22 -15.53 8.17
N LEU A 231 6.48 -14.52 7.69
CA LEU A 231 7.05 -13.24 7.29
C LEU A 231 7.73 -12.54 8.47
N GLY A 232 7.16 -12.67 9.67
CA GLY A 232 7.73 -12.09 10.89
C GLY A 232 9.09 -12.67 11.29
N GLU A 233 9.53 -13.79 10.69
CA GLU A 233 10.92 -14.26 10.81
C GLU A 233 11.91 -13.24 10.23
N PHE A 234 11.53 -12.48 9.19
CA PHE A 234 12.33 -11.37 8.67
C PHE A 234 12.27 -10.12 9.59
N GLY A 235 11.23 -10.01 10.43
CA GLY A 235 11.02 -8.87 11.32
C GLY A 235 11.84 -8.91 12.62
N ARG A 236 12.14 -10.10 13.16
CA ARG A 236 12.82 -10.29 14.47
C ARG A 236 14.12 -9.51 14.63
N SER A 237 14.83 -9.29 13.52
CA SER A 237 16.15 -8.68 13.52
C SER A 237 16.17 -7.26 12.97
N ALA A 238 15.04 -6.53 12.92
CA ALA A 238 14.92 -5.21 12.26
C ALA A 238 16.06 -4.22 12.58
N GLY A 239 17.08 -4.19 11.72
CA GLY A 239 18.37 -3.53 11.96
C GLY A 239 19.60 -4.33 11.51
N GLU A 240 19.46 -5.65 11.33
CA GLU A 240 20.46 -6.53 10.74
C GLU A 240 20.33 -6.57 9.21
N ARG A 241 21.40 -6.99 8.52
CA ARG A 241 21.48 -6.96 7.05
C ARG A 241 20.38 -7.75 6.35
N ASP A 242 19.83 -8.79 6.98
CA ASP A 242 18.81 -9.68 6.40
C ASP A 242 17.43 -9.54 7.08
N SER A 243 17.13 -8.34 7.58
CA SER A 243 15.87 -8.05 8.27
C SER A 243 15.04 -6.99 7.53
N ALA A 244 13.71 -7.10 7.69
CA ALA A 244 12.76 -6.14 7.17
C ALA A 244 11.53 -6.04 8.07
N TRP A 245 11.01 -4.83 8.23
CA TRP A 245 9.67 -4.60 8.74
C TRP A 245 8.63 -5.30 7.88
N VAL A 246 7.57 -5.81 8.51
CA VAL A 246 6.44 -6.44 7.82
C VAL A 246 5.18 -5.67 8.19
N ARG A 247 4.57 -5.01 7.21
CA ARG A 247 3.35 -4.21 7.36
C ARG A 247 2.20 -4.86 6.62
N LEU A 248 1.05 -4.99 7.28
CA LEU A 248 -0.17 -5.53 6.67
C LEU A 248 -1.12 -4.39 6.32
N HIS A 249 -1.65 -4.40 5.09
CA HIS A 249 -2.66 -3.45 4.62
C HIS A 249 -3.96 -4.15 4.25
N TYR A 250 -5.06 -3.38 4.25
CA TYR A 250 -6.37 -3.84 3.78
C TYR A 250 -6.86 -5.09 4.53
N VAL A 251 -6.78 -5.06 5.86
CA VAL A 251 -7.13 -6.20 6.72
C VAL A 251 -8.58 -6.10 7.12
N TYR A 252 -9.44 -6.85 6.42
CA TYR A 252 -10.84 -6.93 6.81
C TYR A 252 -10.99 -7.58 8.20
N PRO A 253 -11.84 -7.04 9.10
CA PRO A 253 -11.90 -7.45 10.50
C PRO A 253 -12.64 -8.79 10.72
N TYR A 254 -12.12 -9.89 10.21
CA TYR A 254 -12.58 -11.23 10.61
C TYR A 254 -12.11 -11.56 12.02
N ALA A 255 -12.83 -12.40 12.78
CA ALA A 255 -12.45 -12.78 14.15
C ALA A 255 -10.99 -13.29 14.25
N HIS A 256 -10.52 -14.08 13.27
CA HIS A 256 -9.14 -14.61 13.26
C HIS A 256 -8.05 -13.54 13.07
N VAL A 257 -8.40 -12.29 12.74
CA VAL A 257 -7.43 -11.18 12.72
C VAL A 257 -6.92 -10.89 14.12
N ASP A 258 -7.69 -11.16 15.16
CA ASP A 258 -7.27 -10.95 16.55
C ASP A 258 -6.03 -11.79 16.89
N GLU A 259 -5.88 -12.95 16.25
CA GLU A 259 -4.76 -13.87 16.43
C GLU A 259 -3.41 -13.32 15.94
N ILE A 260 -3.40 -12.24 15.15
CA ILE A 260 -2.14 -11.63 14.66
C ILE A 260 -1.65 -10.48 15.56
N VAL A 261 -2.51 -9.93 16.43
CA VAL A 261 -2.15 -8.82 17.33
C VAL A 261 -1.07 -9.22 18.34
N PRO A 262 -1.04 -10.44 18.92
CA PRO A 262 0.10 -10.88 19.72
C PRO A 262 1.44 -10.81 18.99
N LEU A 263 1.47 -11.05 17.67
CA LEU A 263 2.70 -10.96 16.86
C LEU A 263 3.21 -9.54 16.71
N MET A 264 2.29 -8.58 16.70
CA MET A 264 2.61 -7.16 16.72
C MET A 264 3.23 -6.77 18.06
N ALA A 265 2.67 -7.27 19.17
CA ALA A 265 3.20 -7.05 20.50
C ALA A 265 4.59 -7.70 20.72
N GLU A 266 4.81 -8.89 20.12
CA GLU A 266 6.10 -9.59 20.11
C GLU A 266 7.14 -8.93 19.17
N GLY A 267 6.74 -7.96 18.34
CA GLY A 267 7.62 -7.28 17.39
C GLY A 267 7.97 -8.10 16.14
N LEU A 268 7.26 -9.20 15.88
CA LEU A 268 7.46 -10.01 14.67
C LEU A 268 6.97 -9.30 13.41
N ILE A 269 5.83 -8.62 13.51
CA ILE A 269 5.27 -7.76 12.47
C ILE A 269 5.03 -6.37 13.05
N LEU A 270 4.92 -5.35 12.21
CA LEU A 270 4.71 -4.00 12.71
C LEU A 270 3.37 -3.87 13.44
N PRO A 271 3.32 -3.11 14.55
CA PRO A 271 2.09 -2.82 15.28
C PRO A 271 1.24 -1.79 14.53
N TYR A 272 0.78 -2.17 13.34
CA TYR A 272 0.00 -1.37 12.42
C TYR A 272 -1.11 -2.23 11.84
N LEU A 273 -2.36 -1.81 12.06
CA LEU A 273 -3.53 -2.53 11.56
C LEU A 273 -4.45 -1.56 10.80
N ASP A 274 -4.50 -1.75 9.48
CA ASP A 274 -5.37 -1.02 8.56
C ASP A 274 -6.68 -1.79 8.35
N VAL A 275 -7.69 -1.42 9.14
CA VAL A 275 -9.01 -2.06 9.17
C VAL A 275 -10.05 -1.11 8.61
N PRO A 276 -10.55 -1.30 7.39
CA PRO A 276 -11.58 -0.42 6.84
C PRO A 276 -12.92 -0.70 7.53
N PHE A 277 -13.40 0.17 8.43
CA PHE A 277 -14.69 0.03 9.12
C PHE A 277 -15.88 0.51 8.28
N GLN A 278 -15.64 1.47 7.38
CA GLN A 278 -16.59 2.06 6.41
C GLN A 278 -17.69 2.90 7.05
N HIS A 279 -18.30 2.45 8.14
CA HIS A 279 -19.27 3.18 8.95
C HIS A 279 -19.33 2.59 10.38
N ALA A 280 -20.05 3.23 11.30
CA ALA A 280 -20.28 2.70 12.65
C ALA A 280 -21.74 2.31 12.91
N ASN A 281 -22.70 3.07 12.38
CA ASN A 281 -24.13 2.75 12.52
C ASN A 281 -24.52 1.40 11.88
N ALA A 282 -25.25 0.58 12.66
CA ALA A 282 -25.68 -0.76 12.29
C ALA A 282 -26.64 -0.82 11.09
N ARG A 283 -27.53 0.15 10.90
CA ARG A 283 -28.43 0.18 9.73
C ARG A 283 -27.63 0.48 8.46
N ILE A 284 -26.75 1.47 8.50
CA ILE A 284 -25.89 1.82 7.36
C ILE A 284 -24.95 0.66 7.01
N LEU A 285 -24.33 0.01 8.00
CA LEU A 285 -23.50 -1.17 7.75
C LEU A 285 -24.30 -2.32 7.09
N ARG A 286 -25.57 -2.54 7.48
CA ARG A 286 -26.43 -3.54 6.82
C ARG A 286 -26.66 -3.18 5.35
N LEU A 287 -26.96 -1.91 5.07
CA LEU A 287 -27.15 -1.42 3.69
C LEU A 287 -25.86 -1.51 2.88
N MET A 288 -24.70 -1.31 3.51
CA MET A 288 -23.38 -1.51 2.92
C MET A 288 -23.06 -2.99 2.64
N LYS A 289 -23.88 -3.93 3.12
CA LYS A 289 -23.59 -5.39 3.16
C LYS A 289 -22.28 -5.69 3.89
N ARG A 290 -22.06 -4.96 4.97
CA ARG A 290 -21.00 -5.21 5.95
C ARG A 290 -21.61 -5.96 7.13
N PRO A 291 -20.83 -6.70 7.93
CA PRO A 291 -21.25 -7.23 9.21
C PRO A 291 -21.73 -6.06 10.04
N ALA A 292 -23.00 -6.10 10.43
CA ALA A 292 -23.73 -4.89 10.80
C ALA A 292 -24.40 -4.98 12.17
N GLY A 293 -23.85 -5.78 13.08
CA GLY A 293 -24.38 -5.86 14.43
C GLY A 293 -24.05 -7.14 15.19
N GLY A 294 -22.78 -7.55 15.21
CA GLY A 294 -22.35 -8.71 16.02
C GLY A 294 -21.11 -8.44 16.87
N GLU A 295 -20.19 -7.61 16.39
CA GLU A 295 -18.97 -7.28 17.12
C GLU A 295 -19.02 -5.81 17.53
N ASP A 296 -18.91 -5.59 18.83
CA ASP A 296 -18.60 -4.28 19.38
C ASP A 296 -17.18 -3.91 18.94
N ASN A 297 -17.08 -3.18 17.82
CA ASN A 297 -15.80 -2.73 17.27
C ASN A 297 -15.02 -1.89 18.29
N LEU A 298 -15.70 -1.15 19.18
CA LEU A 298 -15.04 -0.39 20.24
C LEU A 298 -14.43 -1.32 21.28
N ALA A 299 -15.16 -2.34 21.73
CA ALA A 299 -14.60 -3.39 22.59
C ALA A 299 -13.43 -4.11 21.94
N ARG A 300 -13.52 -4.39 20.64
CA ARG A 300 -12.44 -5.05 19.88
C ARG A 300 -11.19 -4.17 19.77
N ILE A 301 -11.36 -2.88 19.47
CA ILE A 301 -10.27 -1.88 19.49
C ILE A 301 -9.60 -1.80 20.86
N ARG A 302 -10.40 -1.78 21.94
CA ARG A 302 -9.89 -1.80 23.33
C ARG A 302 -9.09 -3.07 23.60
N ALA A 303 -9.59 -4.24 23.19
CA ALA A 303 -8.89 -5.51 23.36
C ALA A 303 -7.56 -5.53 22.61
N TRP A 304 -7.51 -5.04 21.35
CA TRP A 304 -6.27 -4.94 20.60
C TRP A 304 -5.25 -4.04 21.28
N ARG A 305 -5.67 -2.88 21.80
CA ARG A 305 -4.79 -1.97 22.54
C ARG A 305 -4.33 -2.53 23.88
N ALA A 306 -5.14 -3.38 24.52
CA ALA A 306 -4.72 -4.07 25.74
C ALA A 306 -3.60 -5.08 25.46
N VAL A 307 -3.66 -5.78 24.32
CA VAL A 307 -2.60 -6.73 23.90
C VAL A 307 -1.37 -6.01 23.37
N CYS A 308 -1.56 -5.00 22.52
CA CYS A 308 -0.49 -4.23 21.89
C CYS A 308 -0.73 -2.72 22.11
N PRO A 309 -0.25 -2.13 23.22
CA PRO A 309 -0.52 -0.71 23.54
C PRO A 309 -0.01 0.30 22.52
N ASP A 310 1.04 -0.06 21.78
CA ASP A 310 1.65 0.79 20.76
C ASP A 310 1.03 0.63 19.36
N ILE A 311 0.00 -0.21 19.21
CA ILE A 311 -0.69 -0.45 17.93
C ILE A 311 -1.25 0.84 17.34
N ALA A 312 -0.86 1.12 16.10
CA ALA A 312 -1.45 2.14 15.27
C ALA A 312 -2.65 1.55 14.52
N LEU A 313 -3.83 2.10 14.78
CA LEU A 313 -5.07 1.69 14.12
C LEU A 313 -5.42 2.69 13.02
N ARG A 314 -5.51 2.19 11.79
CA ARG A 314 -5.95 2.95 10.64
C ARG A 314 -7.31 2.47 10.17
N SER A 315 -8.17 3.40 9.77
CA SER A 315 -9.44 3.06 9.14
C SER A 315 -9.86 4.03 8.05
N THR A 316 -10.90 3.65 7.32
CA THR A 316 -11.52 4.45 6.27
C THR A 316 -13.03 4.40 6.41
N PHE A 317 -13.68 5.56 6.24
CA PHE A 317 -15.12 5.74 6.34
C PHE A 317 -15.70 6.40 5.11
N ILE A 318 -16.99 6.15 4.88
CA ILE A 318 -17.79 6.74 3.82
C ILE A 318 -18.89 7.58 4.46
N ALA A 319 -18.89 8.89 4.22
CA ALA A 319 -19.92 9.81 4.68
C ALA A 319 -20.98 10.05 3.60
N GLY A 320 -22.24 10.18 4.01
CA GLY A 320 -23.35 10.45 3.11
C GLY A 320 -23.74 9.25 2.25
N PHE A 321 -23.63 8.02 2.80
CA PHE A 321 -24.09 6.80 2.12
C PHE A 321 -25.60 6.90 1.81
N PRO A 322 -26.12 6.30 0.72
CA PRO A 322 -27.54 6.38 0.38
C PRO A 322 -28.46 5.96 1.54
N GLY A 323 -29.35 6.88 1.94
CA GLY A 323 -30.24 6.73 3.07
C GLY A 323 -29.67 7.14 4.44
N GLU A 324 -28.43 7.64 4.54
CA GLU A 324 -27.82 8.10 5.80
C GLU A 324 -28.47 9.36 6.36
N THR A 325 -29.01 9.26 7.57
CA THR A 325 -29.63 10.36 8.31
C THR A 325 -28.61 11.12 9.16
N GLU A 326 -28.99 12.30 9.64
CA GLU A 326 -28.12 13.09 10.54
C GLU A 326 -27.86 12.39 11.88
N ALA A 327 -28.83 11.65 12.42
CA ALA A 327 -28.65 10.90 13.66
C ALA A 327 -27.58 9.80 13.52
N GLU A 328 -27.59 9.08 12.41
CA GLU A 328 -26.64 7.99 12.16
C GLU A 328 -25.26 8.50 11.80
N PHE A 329 -25.19 9.68 11.19
CA PHE A 329 -23.93 10.38 11.01
C PHE A 329 -23.35 10.85 12.35
N ARG A 330 -24.18 11.31 13.30
CA ARG A 330 -23.73 11.63 14.67
C ARG A 330 -23.20 10.39 15.40
N GLU A 331 -23.88 9.25 15.31
CA GLU A 331 -23.38 7.98 15.86
C GLU A 331 -22.01 7.60 15.29
N LEU A 332 -21.76 7.90 14.00
CA LEU A 332 -20.43 7.73 13.40
C LEU A 332 -19.40 8.67 14.04
N LEU A 333 -19.73 9.94 14.27
CA LEU A 333 -18.83 10.88 14.93
C LEU A 333 -18.52 10.45 16.37
N ASP A 334 -19.53 10.00 17.11
CA ASP A 334 -19.38 9.49 18.49
C ASP A 334 -18.44 8.27 18.52
N PHE A 335 -18.61 7.34 17.56
CA PHE A 335 -17.70 6.20 17.42
C PHE A 335 -16.26 6.65 17.13
N ILE A 336 -16.04 7.64 16.27
CA ILE A 336 -14.69 8.14 15.95
C ILE A 336 -14.03 8.75 17.19
N GLU A 337 -14.77 9.54 17.96
CA GLU A 337 -14.30 10.12 19.23
C GLU A 337 -13.89 9.02 20.22
N GLU A 338 -14.74 8.02 20.42
CA GLU A 338 -14.52 6.96 21.41
C GLU A 338 -13.42 5.97 20.97
N ALA A 339 -13.34 5.67 19.67
CA ALA A 339 -12.33 4.77 19.13
C ALA A 339 -10.92 5.36 19.18
N GLU A 340 -10.78 6.70 19.20
CA GLU A 340 -9.51 7.43 19.15
C GLU A 340 -8.53 6.85 18.11
N LEU A 341 -8.97 6.57 16.89
CA LEU A 341 -8.13 5.93 15.87
C LEU A 341 -6.93 6.81 15.50
N ASP A 342 -5.77 6.19 15.26
CA ASP A 342 -4.52 6.91 14.99
C ASP A 342 -4.56 7.62 13.63
N ARG A 343 -5.10 6.93 12.61
CA ARG A 343 -5.22 7.42 11.24
C ARG A 343 -6.62 7.13 10.70
N VAL A 344 -7.32 8.15 10.18
CA VAL A 344 -8.62 7.95 9.54
C VAL A 344 -8.69 8.74 8.23
N GLY A 345 -9.10 8.05 7.17
CA GLY A 345 -9.57 8.68 5.95
C GLY A 345 -11.10 8.69 5.89
N CYS A 346 -11.68 9.77 5.36
CA CYS A 346 -13.11 9.83 5.06
C CYS A 346 -13.33 10.30 3.63
N PHE A 347 -14.18 9.56 2.92
CA PHE A 347 -14.62 9.87 1.58
C PHE A 347 -16.12 10.19 1.60
N ALA A 348 -16.53 11.21 0.84
CA ALA A 348 -17.93 11.38 0.51
C ALA A 348 -18.37 10.20 -0.38
N TYR A 349 -19.57 9.68 -0.19
CA TYR A 349 -20.06 8.60 -1.03
C TYR A 349 -20.10 9.02 -2.51
N SER A 350 -19.36 8.30 -3.35
CA SER A 350 -19.35 8.44 -4.80
C SER A 350 -20.26 7.37 -5.42
N PRO A 351 -21.27 7.74 -6.23
CA PRO A 351 -22.21 6.80 -6.83
C PRO A 351 -21.60 6.11 -8.06
N VAL A 352 -20.48 5.40 -7.85
CA VAL A 352 -19.74 4.74 -8.93
C VAL A 352 -20.68 3.83 -9.72
N ARG A 353 -20.66 3.93 -11.05
CA ARG A 353 -21.52 3.12 -11.92
C ARG A 353 -21.35 1.63 -11.62
N GLY A 354 -22.47 0.91 -11.51
CA GLY A 354 -22.50 -0.52 -11.18
C GLY A 354 -22.51 -0.83 -9.67
N ALA A 355 -22.31 0.17 -8.80
CA ALA A 355 -22.49 -0.01 -7.37
C ALA A 355 -23.98 -0.26 -7.05
N ALA A 356 -24.29 -1.37 -6.37
CA ALA A 356 -25.65 -1.71 -5.97
C ALA A 356 -26.28 -0.66 -5.02
N ALA A 357 -25.44 0.06 -4.27
CA ALA A 357 -25.87 1.15 -3.39
C ALA A 357 -26.57 2.29 -4.14
N ASN A 358 -26.33 2.48 -5.44
CA ASN A 358 -27.00 3.51 -6.25
C ASN A 358 -28.51 3.29 -6.40
N ALA A 359 -28.98 2.05 -6.22
CA ALA A 359 -30.41 1.71 -6.28
C ALA A 359 -31.12 1.87 -4.93
N LEU A 360 -30.39 2.21 -3.85
CA LEU A 360 -31.00 2.46 -2.55
C LEU A 360 -31.75 3.81 -2.56
N PRO A 361 -32.90 3.90 -1.88
CA PRO A 361 -33.67 5.14 -1.82
C PRO A 361 -32.94 6.22 -1.00
N ASN A 362 -33.41 7.46 -1.11
CA ASN A 362 -32.97 8.60 -0.29
C ASN A 362 -31.46 8.89 -0.42
N ALA A 363 -30.97 8.98 -1.65
CA ALA A 363 -29.60 9.42 -1.91
C ALA A 363 -29.35 10.80 -1.29
N VAL A 364 -28.29 10.92 -0.49
CA VAL A 364 -27.90 12.17 0.16
C VAL A 364 -27.39 13.15 -0.92
N PRO A 365 -27.75 14.45 -0.93
CA PRO A 365 -27.20 15.42 -1.89
C PRO A 365 -25.68 15.56 -1.77
N GLN A 366 -24.95 15.74 -2.89
CA GLN A 366 -23.48 15.81 -2.90
C GLN A 366 -22.92 16.84 -1.90
N GLN A 367 -23.51 18.04 -1.86
CA GLN A 367 -23.10 19.09 -0.93
C GLN A 367 -23.14 18.62 0.54
N LEU A 368 -24.18 17.88 0.92
CA LEU A 368 -24.31 17.33 2.27
C LEU A 368 -23.32 16.18 2.53
N ARG A 369 -22.99 15.36 1.52
CA ARG A 369 -21.94 14.32 1.66
C ARG A 369 -20.57 14.95 1.94
N GLU A 370 -20.23 16.01 1.22
CA GLU A 370 -18.98 16.74 1.40
C GLU A 370 -18.95 17.50 2.73
N GLU A 371 -20.06 18.10 3.15
CA GLU A 371 -20.17 18.72 4.48
C GLU A 371 -19.92 17.71 5.60
N ARG A 372 -20.55 16.53 5.52
CA ARG A 372 -20.35 15.45 6.49
C ARG A 372 -18.91 14.93 6.49
N ARG A 373 -18.32 14.71 5.30
CA ARG A 373 -16.90 14.37 5.18
C ARG A 373 -16.02 15.42 5.86
N ALA A 374 -16.25 16.70 5.62
CA ALA A 374 -15.48 17.79 6.24
C ALA A 374 -15.61 17.80 7.77
N ARG A 375 -16.83 17.65 8.31
CA ARG A 375 -17.09 17.55 9.75
C ARG A 375 -16.35 16.38 10.39
N LEU A 376 -16.38 15.19 9.77
CA LEU A 376 -15.65 14.02 10.27
C LEU A 376 -14.14 14.23 10.22
N MET A 377 -13.61 14.76 9.11
CA MET A 377 -12.17 15.02 8.99
C MET A 377 -11.68 16.08 9.99
N GLN A 378 -12.49 17.11 10.28
CA GLN A 378 -12.17 18.11 11.31
C GLN A 378 -12.10 17.48 12.71
N LEU A 379 -13.06 16.60 13.04
CA LEU A 379 -13.03 15.82 14.27
C LEU A 379 -11.77 14.95 14.35
N GLN A 380 -11.49 14.18 13.30
CA GLN A 380 -10.32 13.31 13.27
C GLN A 380 -9.01 14.08 13.40
N GLN A 381 -8.89 15.27 12.80
CA GLN A 381 -7.68 16.09 12.90
C GLN A 381 -7.32 16.39 14.35
N ARG A 382 -8.33 16.69 15.19
CA ARG A 382 -8.15 16.89 16.63
C ARG A 382 -7.67 15.61 17.33
N ILE A 383 -8.30 14.47 17.04
CA ILE A 383 -7.94 13.17 17.62
C ILE A 383 -6.52 12.77 17.24
N SER A 384 -6.15 12.90 15.95
CA SER A 384 -4.82 12.54 15.45
C SER A 384 -3.74 13.41 16.08
N ALA A 385 -3.99 14.72 16.25
CA ALA A 385 -3.10 15.62 16.99
C ALA A 385 -2.92 15.18 18.46
N GLN A 386 -3.99 14.74 19.13
CA GLN A 386 -3.91 14.22 20.50
C GLN A 386 -3.12 12.91 20.57
N ARG A 387 -3.33 11.99 19.61
CA ARG A 387 -2.59 10.72 19.51
C ARG A 387 -1.08 10.95 19.29
N LEU A 388 -0.71 11.83 18.36
CA LEU A 388 0.69 12.14 18.07
C LEU A 388 1.38 12.89 19.22
N ARG A 389 0.66 13.75 19.95
CA ARG A 389 1.20 14.40 21.17
C ARG A 389 1.66 13.38 22.22
N ARG A 390 1.02 12.20 22.32
CA ARG A 390 1.46 11.11 23.23
C ARG A 390 2.84 10.54 22.84
N ARG A 391 3.35 10.84 21.65
CA ARG A 391 4.68 10.42 21.19
C ARG A 391 5.79 11.42 21.55
N LEU A 392 5.45 12.64 21.98
CA LEU A 392 6.45 13.65 22.36
C LEU A 392 7.39 13.12 23.45
N GLY A 393 8.69 13.32 23.27
CA GLY A 393 9.73 12.88 24.19
C GLY A 393 10.10 11.39 24.09
N ARG A 394 9.33 10.56 23.38
CA ARG A 394 9.66 9.15 23.14
C ARG A 394 10.76 9.03 22.10
N THR A 395 11.59 8.00 22.24
CA THR A 395 12.51 7.56 21.17
C THR A 395 11.80 6.56 20.28
N LEU A 396 11.80 6.80 18.98
CA LEU A 396 11.21 5.95 17.95
C LEU A 396 12.31 5.42 17.04
N ARG A 397 12.18 4.14 16.65
CA ARG A 397 12.90 3.55 15.52
C ARG A 397 12.20 4.01 14.25
N VAL A 398 12.92 4.62 13.33
CA VAL A 398 12.39 5.13 12.05
C VAL A 398 13.20 4.61 10.87
N LEU A 399 12.54 4.44 9.72
CA LEU A 399 13.17 4.09 8.44
C LEU A 399 13.33 5.35 7.59
N VAL A 400 14.56 5.67 7.19
CA VAL A 400 14.86 6.90 6.44
C VAL A 400 14.46 6.75 4.97
N ASP A 401 13.58 7.61 4.48
CA ASP A 401 13.13 7.60 3.08
C ASP A 401 13.88 8.61 2.22
N GLN A 402 14.23 9.78 2.77
CA GLN A 402 14.93 10.85 2.05
C GLN A 402 15.93 11.57 2.95
N VAL A 403 17.01 12.07 2.35
CA VAL A 403 18.05 12.85 3.02
C VAL A 403 18.36 14.08 2.16
N GLY A 404 18.46 15.24 2.79
CA GLY A 404 18.81 16.51 2.14
C GLY A 404 19.76 17.33 3.02
N ALA A 405 20.11 18.52 2.54
CA ALA A 405 21.03 19.41 3.27
C ALA A 405 20.49 19.83 4.65
N ASP A 406 19.17 19.98 4.77
CA ASP A 406 18.49 20.48 5.98
C ASP A 406 18.04 19.37 6.95
N GLY A 407 18.40 18.11 6.68
CA GLY A 407 18.04 16.98 7.53
C GLY A 407 17.58 15.74 6.75
N ALA A 408 16.69 14.95 7.34
CA ALA A 408 16.13 13.75 6.73
C ALA A 408 14.62 13.64 6.93
N VAL A 409 13.96 12.93 6.03
CA VAL A 409 12.55 12.51 6.14
C VAL A 409 12.52 11.00 6.31
N ALA A 410 11.82 10.54 7.33
CA ALA A 410 11.72 9.14 7.69
C ALA A 410 10.27 8.78 8.06
N ARG A 411 10.02 7.49 8.31
CA ARG A 411 8.73 6.99 8.80
C ARG A 411 8.90 6.11 10.01
N SER A 412 7.91 6.15 10.91
CA SER A 412 7.87 5.25 12.05
C SER A 412 7.17 3.94 11.70
N ALA A 413 7.21 2.98 12.63
CA ALA A 413 6.40 1.76 12.57
C ALA A 413 4.89 2.04 12.39
N ALA A 414 4.41 3.23 12.77
CA ALA A 414 3.00 3.62 12.66
C ALA A 414 2.64 4.23 11.28
N ASP A 415 3.61 4.44 10.39
CA ASP A 415 3.41 5.23 9.17
C ASP A 415 3.76 4.46 7.89
N ALA A 416 2.74 4.24 7.05
CA ALA A 416 2.93 3.68 5.71
C ALA A 416 3.41 4.76 4.72
N PRO A 417 4.29 4.41 3.77
CA PRO A 417 4.81 5.36 2.79
C PRO A 417 3.68 5.91 1.91
N GLU A 418 3.75 7.20 1.59
CA GLU A 418 2.82 7.94 0.73
C GLU A 418 1.36 8.01 1.22
N ILE A 419 1.03 7.35 2.34
CA ILE A 419 -0.34 7.20 2.84
C ILE A 419 -0.55 7.90 4.19
N ASP A 420 0.39 7.70 5.11
CA ASP A 420 0.33 8.26 6.47
C ASP A 420 1.29 9.45 6.61
N GLY A 421 1.58 9.86 7.85
CA GLY A 421 2.47 10.99 8.11
C GLY A 421 3.96 10.65 8.00
N VAL A 422 4.80 11.65 8.18
CA VAL A 422 6.26 11.52 8.16
C VAL A 422 6.91 12.02 9.46
N VAL A 423 8.16 11.61 9.65
CA VAL A 423 9.04 12.05 10.72
C VAL A 423 10.18 12.88 10.12
N TYR A 424 10.15 14.19 10.36
CA TYR A 424 11.23 15.10 9.97
C TYR A 424 12.35 15.08 11.02
N ILE A 425 13.59 14.83 10.59
CA ILE A 425 14.77 14.74 11.46
C ILE A 425 15.70 15.92 11.16
N THR A 426 15.70 16.93 12.03
CA THR A 426 16.40 18.21 11.76
C THR A 426 17.92 18.10 11.71
N ASP A 427 18.50 17.13 12.42
CA ASP A 427 19.94 16.84 12.46
C ASP A 427 20.29 15.56 11.67
N GLY A 428 19.41 15.15 10.75
CA GLY A 428 19.48 13.88 10.03
C GLY A 428 20.33 13.87 8.75
N ALA A 429 21.03 14.95 8.39
CA ALA A 429 21.74 15.06 7.10
C ALA A 429 22.86 14.01 6.90
N HIS A 430 23.33 13.39 7.98
CA HIS A 430 24.34 12.33 7.98
C HIS A 430 23.75 10.90 7.88
N LEU A 431 22.42 10.78 7.94
CA LEU A 431 21.73 9.51 7.80
C LEU A 431 21.77 9.04 6.34
N LYS A 432 21.38 7.78 6.12
CA LYS A 432 21.30 7.18 4.78
C LYS A 432 19.91 6.67 4.50
N VAL A 433 19.44 6.92 3.28
CA VAL A 433 18.17 6.37 2.78
C VAL A 433 18.20 4.84 2.87
N GLY A 434 17.13 4.27 3.39
CA GLY A 434 17.00 2.84 3.61
C GLY A 434 17.73 2.30 4.83
N GLU A 435 18.25 3.16 5.72
CA GLU A 435 18.76 2.75 7.02
C GLU A 435 17.76 3.09 8.14
N PHE A 436 17.81 2.32 9.22
CA PHE A 436 17.06 2.62 10.42
C PHE A 436 17.84 3.60 11.31
N ALA A 437 17.13 4.56 11.89
CA ALA A 437 17.66 5.49 12.88
C ALA A 437 16.79 5.49 14.14
N ASP A 438 17.40 5.73 15.29
CA ASP A 438 16.67 6.00 16.52
C ASP A 438 16.58 7.52 16.71
N VAL A 439 15.36 8.04 16.84
CA VAL A 439 15.11 9.48 16.90
C VAL A 439 14.22 9.82 18.08
N LYS A 440 14.52 10.91 18.78
CA LYS A 440 13.70 11.44 19.86
C LYS A 440 12.72 12.47 19.32
N VAL A 441 11.43 12.22 19.48
CA VAL A 441 10.37 13.14 19.04
C VAL A 441 10.37 14.38 19.92
N VAL A 442 10.41 15.56 19.31
CA VAL A 442 10.45 16.86 19.99
C VAL A 442 9.22 17.73 19.71
N ARG A 443 8.55 17.52 18.58
CA ARG A 443 7.34 18.23 18.20
C ARG A 443 6.44 17.33 17.35
N SER A 444 5.14 17.60 17.37
CA SER A 444 4.14 16.97 16.51
C SER A 444 3.13 18.01 16.04
N ASP A 445 2.47 17.76 14.92
CA ASP A 445 1.22 18.41 14.57
C ASP A 445 0.07 17.38 14.48
N ALA A 446 -0.93 17.60 13.62
CA ALA A 446 -2.04 16.67 13.43
C ALA A 446 -1.69 15.42 12.61
N HIS A 447 -0.59 15.43 11.86
CA HIS A 447 -0.25 14.35 10.93
C HIS A 447 1.22 13.91 11.02
N ASP A 448 2.13 14.83 11.30
CA ASP A 448 3.57 14.63 11.22
C ASP A 448 4.28 14.82 12.56
N LEU A 449 5.49 14.26 12.64
CA LEU A 449 6.39 14.37 13.77
C LEU A 449 7.69 15.09 13.36
N TRP A 450 8.27 15.80 14.32
CA TRP A 450 9.62 16.33 14.22
C TRP A 450 10.46 15.74 15.33
N ALA A 451 11.63 15.27 14.97
CA ALA A 451 12.54 14.55 15.85
C ALA A 451 13.98 15.02 15.65
N ARG A 452 14.83 14.61 16.59
CA ARG A 452 16.29 14.70 16.49
C ARG A 452 16.90 13.32 16.65
N CYS A 453 18.06 13.08 16.07
CA CYS A 453 18.80 11.85 16.29
C CYS A 453 18.97 11.61 17.80
N ALA A 454 18.63 10.41 18.27
CA ALA A 454 18.83 10.05 19.66
C ALA A 454 20.34 10.01 19.95
N ALA A 455 20.77 10.56 21.09
CA ALA A 455 22.16 10.45 21.50
C ALA A 455 22.55 8.96 21.56
N LEU A 456 23.64 8.59 20.88
CA LEU A 456 24.20 7.24 20.93
C LEU A 456 24.35 6.86 22.42
N ARG A 457 23.70 5.76 22.83
CA ARG A 457 23.96 5.18 24.16
C ARG A 457 25.43 4.80 24.20
N GLY A 458 26.21 5.61 24.92
CA GLY A 458 27.66 5.61 25.07
C GLY A 458 28.42 4.44 24.45
N ALA A 459 29.18 4.73 23.39
CA ALA A 459 30.53 4.18 23.31
C ALA A 459 31.21 4.48 24.65
N GLY A 460 31.65 3.42 25.34
CA GLY A 460 32.22 3.53 26.68
C GLY A 460 33.27 4.64 26.74
N ARG A 461 33.26 5.42 27.83
CA ARG A 461 34.36 6.31 28.17
C ARG A 461 35.68 5.59 27.91
N PRO A 462 36.65 6.16 27.19
CA PRO A 462 37.97 5.59 27.14
C PRO A 462 38.46 5.48 28.59
N LYS A 463 38.88 4.28 29.00
CA LYS A 463 39.56 4.07 30.28
C LYS A 463 40.71 5.08 30.33
N ARG A 464 40.68 5.98 31.32
CA ARG A 464 41.88 6.72 31.70
C ARG A 464 42.86 5.67 32.22
N ASP A 465 43.87 5.35 31.43
CA ASP A 465 45.09 4.71 31.94
C ASP A 465 45.77 5.71 32.87
N GLY A 466 45.44 5.62 34.15
CA GLY A 466 46.14 6.30 35.23
C GLY A 466 47.16 5.35 35.83
N THR A 467 48.29 5.15 35.14
CA THR A 467 49.51 4.63 35.78
C THR A 467 50.19 5.79 36.51
N GLU A 468 49.73 6.10 37.71
CA GLU A 468 50.51 6.93 38.64
C GLU A 468 51.59 6.06 39.28
N ARG A 469 52.82 6.27 38.79
CA ARG A 469 54.04 5.75 39.40
C ARG A 469 54.23 6.43 40.75
N MET A 470 54.27 5.58 41.77
CA MET A 470 54.83 5.82 43.09
C MET A 470 56.28 6.31 42.95
N THR A 471 56.55 7.55 43.35
CA THR A 471 57.92 8.04 43.59
C THR A 471 58.09 8.25 45.09
N LEU A 472 59.02 7.46 45.64
CA LEU A 472 59.62 7.62 46.94
C LEU A 472 60.33 8.98 47.04
N ARG A 473 60.01 9.75 48.08
CA ARG A 473 60.97 10.37 49.02
C ARG A 473 60.24 11.00 50.19
#